data_AF-A0A2N1QX76-F1
#
_entry.id   AF-A0A2N1QX76-F1
#
_cell.length_a   1.000
_cell.length_b   1.000
_cell.length_c   1.000
_cell.angle_alpha   90.00
_cell.angle_beta   90.00
_cell.angle_gamma   90.00
#
_symmetry.space_group_name_H-M   'P 1'
#
loop_
_entity.id
_entity.type
_entity.pdbx_description
1 polymer ?
#
loop_
_entity_poly.entity_id
_entity_poly.type
_entity_poly.pdbx_seq_one_letter_code
_entity_poly.pdbx_strand_id
1 'polypeptide(L)'
;EPISFLTDAKAFPWIVILSDMWKEMGWSAIIFLAALMGIDPSLFEAATVEGANAWQRVRYITLPSIRPVIVMVFLLRLGTILDAGFNQIFMLYSLPVYSVADIIDTWIYRQGLLEFRFGLATAVGLFKGVFGLILIVVSNRLIRKHTDSGLY
;
A
#
# COMPACT_ATOMS: atom_id res chain seq x y z
N GLU A 1 -7.36 -4.80 34.22
CA GLU A 1 -6.58 -5.88 33.57
C GLU A 1 -5.80 -5.28 32.40
N PRO A 2 -4.55 -5.70 32.15
CA PRO A 2 -3.78 -5.21 31.00
C PRO A 2 -4.44 -5.70 29.70
N ILE A 3 -4.71 -4.77 28.78
CA ILE A 3 -5.27 -5.10 27.46
C ILE A 3 -4.17 -5.82 26.68
N SER A 4 -4.37 -7.11 26.40
CA SER A 4 -3.45 -7.90 25.58
C SER A 4 -3.74 -7.65 24.10
N PHE A 5 -3.12 -6.60 23.58
CA PHE A 5 -3.23 -6.13 22.21
C PHE A 5 -2.95 -7.20 21.14
N LEU A 6 -2.03 -8.14 21.41
CA LEU A 6 -1.65 -9.20 20.47
C LEU A 6 -2.49 -10.48 20.57
N THR A 7 -3.34 -10.61 21.59
CA THR A 7 -4.23 -11.77 21.73
C THR A 7 -5.71 -11.43 21.60
N ASP A 8 -6.07 -10.15 21.58
CA ASP A 8 -7.42 -9.68 21.28
C ASP A 8 -7.64 -9.62 19.76
N ALA A 9 -8.54 -10.46 19.26
CA ALA A 9 -8.91 -10.54 17.86
C ALA A 9 -9.50 -9.22 17.30
N LYS A 10 -10.05 -8.34 18.14
CA LYS A 10 -10.55 -7.03 17.68
C LYS A 10 -9.45 -5.99 17.55
N ALA A 11 -8.44 -6.05 18.42
CA ALA A 11 -7.33 -5.10 18.43
C ALA A 11 -6.25 -5.46 17.40
N PHE A 12 -6.03 -6.75 17.16
CA PHE A 12 -4.96 -7.27 16.31
C PHE A 12 -4.89 -6.64 14.91
N PRO A 13 -5.99 -6.55 14.12
CA PRO A 13 -5.94 -5.95 12.79
C PRO A 13 -5.49 -4.49 12.82
N TRP A 14 -5.95 -3.71 13.79
CA TRP A 14 -5.57 -2.30 13.94
C TRP A 14 -4.09 -2.13 14.25
N ILE A 15 -3.54 -2.99 15.11
CA ILE A 15 -2.12 -2.94 15.47
C ILE A 15 -1.26 -3.29 14.25
N VAL A 16 -1.65 -4.33 13.50
CA VAL A 16 -0.94 -4.72 12.27
C VAL A 16 -0.96 -3.56 11.26
N ILE A 17 -2.12 -2.94 11.03
CA ILE A 17 -2.26 -1.81 10.11
C ILE A 17 -1.41 -0.62 10.57
N LEU A 18 -1.51 -0.22 11.83
CA LEU A 18 -0.78 0.95 12.35
C LEU A 18 0.73 0.74 12.34
N SER A 19 1.20 -0.46 12.69
CA SER A 19 2.63 -0.79 12.65
C SER A 19 3.16 -0.91 11.22
N ASP A 20 2.36 -1.42 10.29
CA ASP A 20 2.72 -1.42 8.86
C ASP A 20 2.78 0.00 8.29
N MET A 21 1.78 0.84 8.60
CA MET A 21 1.80 2.26 8.24
C MET A 21 3.05 2.95 8.78
N TRP A 22 3.37 2.76 10.06
CA TRP A 22 4.57 3.34 10.66
C TRP A 22 5.86 2.94 9.93
N LYS A 23 5.98 1.65 9.60
CA LYS A 23 7.14 1.09 8.87
C LYS A 23 7.25 1.68 7.45
N GLU A 24 6.14 1.75 6.72
CA GLU A 24 6.11 2.16 5.31
C GLU A 24 6.10 3.69 5.10
N MET A 25 5.75 4.46 6.14
CA MET A 25 5.70 5.92 6.10
C MET A 25 7.05 6.53 5.71
N GLY A 26 8.16 5.98 6.21
CA GLY A 26 9.50 6.50 5.92
C GLY A 26 9.85 6.42 4.44
N TRP A 27 9.70 5.24 3.83
CA TRP A 27 9.97 5.04 2.40
C TRP A 27 9.05 5.88 1.52
N SER A 28 7.75 5.91 1.86
CA SER A 28 6.76 6.66 1.09
C SER A 28 7.04 8.18 1.15
N ALA A 29 7.45 8.70 2.32
CA ALA A 29 7.81 10.10 2.48
C ALA A 29 8.99 10.51 1.60
N ILE A 30 10.01 9.66 1.45
CA ILE A 30 11.17 9.94 0.58
C ILE A 30 10.73 10.15 -0.87
N ILE A 31 9.86 9.27 -1.40
CA ILE A 31 9.38 9.37 -2.78
C ILE A 31 8.60 10.68 -2.98
N PHE A 32 7.72 11.03 -2.04
CA PHE A 32 6.94 12.26 -2.15
C PHE A 32 7.79 13.51 -1.97
N LEU A 33 8.77 13.51 -1.06
CA LEU A 33 9.72 14.62 -0.90
C LEU A 33 10.55 14.83 -2.17
N ALA A 34 11.02 13.76 -2.81
CA ALA A 34 11.73 13.84 -4.09
C ALA A 34 10.86 14.48 -5.19
N ALA A 35 9.58 14.12 -5.26
CA ALA A 35 8.64 14.72 -6.19
C ALA A 35 8.40 16.21 -5.91
N LEU A 36 8.31 16.60 -4.64
CA LEU A 36 8.12 18.00 -4.22
C LEU A 36 9.32 18.88 -4.59
N MET A 37 10.55 18.34 -4.49
CA MET A 37 11.77 19.06 -4.88
C MET A 37 11.85 19.33 -6.39
N GLY A 38 11.09 18.58 -7.20
CA GLY A 38 11.01 18.80 -8.65
C GLY A 38 10.06 19.93 -9.07
N ILE A 39 9.30 20.54 -8.15
CA ILE A 39 8.37 21.62 -8.47
C ILE A 39 9.13 22.94 -8.61
N ASP A 40 8.87 23.67 -9.70
CA ASP A 40 9.43 25.01 -9.92
C ASP A 40 9.04 25.97 -8.77
N PRO A 41 10.02 26.54 -8.04
CA PRO A 41 9.75 27.52 -6.98
C PRO A 41 8.94 28.74 -7.42
N SER A 42 9.03 29.12 -8.71
CA SER A 42 8.33 30.28 -9.28
C SER A 42 6.81 30.21 -9.08
N LEU A 43 6.23 28.99 -9.08
CA LEU A 43 4.80 28.76 -8.85
C LEU A 43 4.38 29.17 -7.44
N PHE A 44 5.23 28.92 -6.43
CA PHE A 44 4.94 29.29 -5.05
C PHE A 44 5.14 30.78 -4.80
N GLU A 45 6.13 31.40 -5.45
CA GLU A 45 6.35 32.85 -5.38
C GLU A 45 5.18 33.61 -6.00
N ALA A 46 4.74 33.23 -7.22
CA ALA A 46 3.58 33.82 -7.88
C ALA A 46 2.31 33.69 -7.03
N ALA A 47 2.04 32.51 -6.48
CA ALA A 47 0.88 32.30 -5.62
C ALA A 47 0.95 33.12 -4.31
N THR A 48 2.15 33.41 -3.81
CA THR A 48 2.32 34.27 -2.63
C THR A 48 2.04 35.73 -2.97
N VAL A 49 2.42 36.19 -4.16
CA VAL A 49 2.08 37.53 -4.68
C VAL A 49 0.56 37.68 -4.86
N GLU A 50 -0.13 36.62 -5.28
CA GLU A 50 -1.60 36.58 -5.39
C GLU A 50 -2.33 36.41 -4.04
N GLY A 51 -1.60 36.32 -2.91
CA GLY A 51 -2.19 36.20 -1.58
C GLY A 51 -2.74 34.80 -1.24
N ALA A 52 -2.29 33.75 -1.94
CA ALA A 52 -2.74 32.39 -1.67
C ALA A 52 -2.25 31.90 -0.30
N ASN A 53 -3.17 31.34 0.50
CA ASN A 53 -2.85 30.75 1.80
C ASN A 53 -2.13 29.39 1.66
N ALA A 54 -1.58 28.86 2.77
CA ALA A 54 -0.84 27.60 2.75
C ALA A 54 -1.66 26.40 2.22
N TRP A 55 -2.95 26.32 2.58
CA TRP A 55 -3.82 25.24 2.13
C TRP A 55 -4.14 25.32 0.63
N GLN A 56 -4.32 26.53 0.09
CA GLN A 56 -4.51 26.78 -1.33
C GLN A 56 -3.28 26.37 -2.13
N ARG A 57 -2.07 26.71 -1.64
CA ARG A 57 -0.81 26.27 -2.28
C ARG A 57 -0.71 24.75 -2.32
N VAL A 58 -1.07 24.06 -1.23
CA VAL A 58 -1.09 22.58 -1.21
C VAL A 58 -2.12 22.02 -2.20
N ARG A 59 -3.35 22.56 -2.21
CA ARG A 59 -4.45 22.01 -3.01
C ARG A 59 -4.33 22.28 -4.51
N TYR A 60 -3.83 23.45 -4.89
CA TYR A 60 -3.83 23.94 -6.27
C TYR A 60 -2.46 23.88 -6.96
N ILE A 61 -1.36 23.83 -6.21
CA ILE A 61 0.00 23.73 -6.77
C ILE A 61 0.56 22.35 -6.46
N THR A 62 0.73 22.05 -5.17
CA THR A 62 1.44 20.84 -4.75
C THR A 62 0.77 19.55 -5.23
N LEU A 63 -0.50 19.35 -4.88
CA LEU A 63 -1.27 18.14 -5.21
C LEU A 63 -1.37 17.88 -6.72
N PRO A 64 -1.71 18.89 -7.57
CA PRO A 64 -1.71 18.71 -9.01
C PRO A 64 -0.33 18.39 -9.59
N SER A 65 0.73 19.06 -9.12
CA SER A 65 2.09 18.86 -9.64
C SER A 65 2.65 17.47 -9.34
N ILE A 66 2.39 16.92 -8.15
CA ILE A 66 2.86 15.56 -7.79
C ILE A 66 1.86 14.45 -8.14
N ARG A 67 0.71 14.77 -8.77
CA ARG A 67 -0.32 13.80 -9.15
C ARG A 67 0.25 12.60 -9.95
N PRO A 68 1.14 12.78 -10.94
CA PRO A 68 1.70 11.63 -11.68
C PRO A 68 2.47 10.67 -10.77
N VAL A 69 3.19 11.21 -9.77
CA VAL A 69 3.95 10.41 -8.81
C VAL A 69 3.02 9.66 -7.85
N ILE A 70 1.97 10.33 -7.33
CA ILE A 70 0.97 9.66 -6.49
C ILE A 70 0.34 8.49 -7.23
N VAL A 71 -0.06 8.71 -8.48
CA VAL A 71 -0.68 7.70 -9.34
C VAL A 71 0.28 6.53 -9.59
N MET A 72 1.55 6.81 -9.88
CA MET A 72 2.58 5.80 -10.10
C MET A 72 2.78 4.93 -8.84
N VAL A 73 2.99 5.55 -7.68
CA VAL A 73 3.16 4.83 -6.41
C VAL A 73 1.92 4.02 -6.06
N PHE A 74 0.73 4.58 -6.30
CA PHE A 74 -0.54 3.88 -6.08
C PHE A 74 -0.66 2.63 -6.94
N LEU A 75 -0.32 2.70 -8.23
CA LEU A 75 -0.34 1.54 -9.12
C LEU A 75 0.62 0.43 -8.67
N LEU A 76 1.83 0.79 -8.26
CA LEU A 76 2.80 -0.17 -7.74
C LEU A 76 2.30 -0.85 -6.46
N ARG A 77 1.69 -0.10 -5.54
CA ARG A 77 1.13 -0.63 -4.28
C ARG A 77 -0.10 -1.50 -4.51
N LEU A 78 -0.92 -1.19 -5.50
CA LEU A 78 -2.07 -2.01 -5.86
C LEU A 78 -1.66 -3.41 -6.33
N GLY A 79 -0.52 -3.52 -7.02
CA GLY A 79 0.00 -4.83 -7.43
C GLY A 79 0.36 -5.75 -6.27
N THR A 80 0.82 -5.17 -5.16
CA THR A 80 1.23 -5.91 -3.95
C THR A 80 0.12 -5.99 -2.90
N ILE A 81 -1.11 -5.54 -3.20
CA ILE A 81 -2.18 -5.44 -2.19
C ILE A 81 -2.60 -6.81 -1.62
N LEU A 82 -2.43 -7.87 -2.41
CA LEU A 82 -2.74 -9.23 -1.99
C LEU A 82 -1.62 -9.82 -1.11
N ASP A 83 -0.42 -9.24 -1.12
CA ASP A 83 0.66 -9.52 -0.18
C ASP A 83 0.51 -8.60 1.03
N ALA A 84 -0.46 -8.91 1.90
CA ALA A 84 -0.87 -8.09 3.05
C ALA A 84 0.16 -8.05 4.21
N GLY A 85 1.46 -8.03 3.90
CA GLY A 85 2.52 -8.03 4.90
C GLY A 85 2.77 -9.41 5.50
N PHE A 86 2.88 -10.44 4.66
CA PHE A 86 3.13 -11.84 5.07
C PHE A 86 4.13 -11.95 6.22
N ASN A 87 5.33 -11.36 6.09
CA ASN A 87 6.37 -11.45 7.11
C ASN A 87 5.91 -10.90 8.48
N GLN A 88 5.19 -9.79 8.48
CA GLN A 88 4.72 -9.15 9.70
C GLN A 88 3.61 -9.96 10.35
N ILE A 89 2.64 -10.42 9.55
CA ILE A 89 1.55 -11.26 10.04
C ILE A 89 2.09 -12.59 10.54
N PHE A 90 2.96 -13.25 9.78
CA PHE A 90 3.59 -14.51 10.16
C PHE A 90 4.44 -14.41 11.43
N MET A 91 4.97 -13.23 11.75
CA MET A 91 5.74 -13.02 12.99
C MET A 91 4.85 -12.70 14.20
N LEU A 92 3.67 -12.11 13.97
CA LEU A 92 2.74 -11.68 15.02
C LEU A 92 1.56 -12.64 15.25
N TYR A 93 1.29 -13.56 14.33
CA TYR A 93 0.16 -14.47 14.45
C TYR A 93 0.33 -15.44 15.63
N SER A 94 -0.78 -15.76 16.28
CA SER A 94 -0.84 -16.72 17.38
C SER A 94 -2.23 -17.39 17.40
N LEU A 95 -2.38 -18.50 18.15
CA LEU A 95 -3.66 -19.23 18.21
C LEU A 95 -4.88 -18.33 18.56
N PRO A 96 -4.80 -17.40 19.54
CA PRO A 96 -5.94 -16.55 19.90
C PRO A 96 -6.43 -15.61 18.78
N VAL A 97 -5.53 -15.15 17.92
CA VAL A 97 -5.84 -14.21 16.82
C VAL A 97 -5.93 -14.90 15.47
N TYR A 98 -5.87 -16.23 15.43
CA TYR A 98 -5.85 -17.02 14.21
C TYR A 98 -7.00 -16.68 13.26
N SER A 99 -8.20 -16.48 13.81
CA SER A 99 -9.42 -16.16 13.05
C SER A 99 -9.37 -14.84 12.30
N VAL A 100 -8.51 -13.91 12.72
CA VAL A 100 -8.36 -12.57 12.10
C VAL A 100 -6.98 -12.33 11.49
N ALA A 101 -6.00 -13.16 11.84
CA ALA A 101 -4.62 -13.04 11.39
C ALA A 101 -4.31 -13.91 10.17
N ASP A 102 -5.09 -14.97 9.89
CA ASP A 102 -4.81 -15.86 8.77
C ASP A 102 -5.16 -15.20 7.44
N ILE A 103 -4.15 -15.03 6.59
CA ILE A 103 -4.24 -14.50 5.23
C ILE A 103 -3.96 -15.59 4.20
N ILE A 104 -4.17 -15.28 2.92
CA ILE A 104 -3.91 -16.23 1.82
C ILE A 104 -2.46 -16.75 1.88
N ASP A 105 -1.49 -15.89 2.19
CA ASP A 105 -0.06 -16.28 2.21
C ASP A 105 0.32 -17.18 3.38
N THR A 106 -0.23 -16.94 4.57
CA THR A 106 0.00 -17.80 5.74
C THR A 106 -0.66 -19.16 5.54
N TRP A 107 -1.80 -19.19 4.84
CA TRP A 107 -2.44 -20.44 4.44
C TRP A 107 -1.63 -21.20 3.37
N ILE A 108 -1.15 -20.52 2.31
CA ILE A 108 -0.27 -21.12 1.29
C ILE A 108 1.00 -21.67 1.94
N TYR A 109 1.62 -20.91 2.85
CA TYR A 109 2.80 -21.34 3.60
C TYR A 109 2.54 -22.64 4.38
N ARG A 110 1.43 -22.69 5.13
CA ARG A 110 1.06 -23.87 5.93
C ARG A 110 0.78 -25.09 5.05
N GLN A 111 -0.09 -24.95 4.07
CA GLN A 111 -0.47 -26.07 3.21
C GLN A 111 0.70 -26.55 2.34
N GLY A 112 1.51 -25.62 1.84
CA GLY A 112 2.64 -25.91 0.96
C GLY A 112 3.83 -26.50 1.69
N LEU A 113 4.33 -25.79 2.71
CA LEU A 113 5.59 -26.11 3.37
C LEU A 113 5.43 -26.98 4.61
N LEU A 114 4.38 -26.79 5.42
CA LEU A 114 4.20 -27.58 6.65
C LEU A 114 3.50 -28.92 6.38
N GLU A 115 2.50 -28.93 5.49
CA GLU A 115 1.72 -30.13 5.16
C GLU A 115 2.19 -30.83 3.87
N PHE A 116 3.26 -30.32 3.25
CA PHE A 116 3.85 -30.85 2.00
C PHE A 116 2.87 -30.92 0.81
N ARG A 117 1.79 -30.13 0.81
CA ARG A 117 0.79 -30.07 -0.28
C ARG A 117 1.17 -29.04 -1.33
N PHE A 118 2.36 -29.21 -1.91
CA PHE A 118 2.95 -28.25 -2.86
C PHE A 118 2.03 -27.92 -4.03
N GLY A 119 1.38 -28.91 -4.65
CA GLY A 119 0.52 -28.69 -5.81
C GLY A 119 -0.65 -27.74 -5.53
N LEU A 120 -1.29 -27.89 -4.37
CA LEU A 120 -2.41 -27.03 -3.96
C LEU A 120 -1.92 -25.64 -3.57
N ALA A 121 -0.80 -25.53 -2.86
CA ALA A 121 -0.19 -24.26 -2.51
C ALA A 121 0.23 -23.45 -3.76
N THR A 122 0.87 -24.10 -4.74
CA THR A 122 1.26 -23.47 -6.00
C THR A 122 0.04 -23.05 -6.83
N ALA A 123 -1.02 -23.85 -6.88
CA ALA A 123 -2.25 -23.51 -7.61
C ALA A 123 -2.92 -22.24 -7.03
N VAL A 124 -3.02 -22.15 -5.70
CA VAL A 124 -3.60 -20.97 -5.04
C VAL A 124 -2.68 -19.75 -5.17
N GLY A 125 -1.36 -19.93 -5.08
CA GLY A 125 -0.40 -18.86 -5.35
C GLY A 125 -0.48 -18.32 -6.79
N LEU A 126 -0.66 -19.21 -7.79
CA LEU A 126 -0.86 -18.81 -9.18
C LEU A 126 -2.18 -18.05 -9.35
N PHE A 127 -3.26 -18.54 -8.75
CA PHE A 127 -4.56 -17.84 -8.75
C PHE A 127 -4.42 -16.43 -8.17
N LYS A 128 -3.75 -16.28 -7.03
CA LYS A 128 -3.45 -14.97 -6.43
C LYS A 128 -2.68 -14.07 -7.41
N GLY A 129 -1.65 -14.60 -8.07
CA GLY A 129 -0.86 -13.86 -9.06
C GLY A 129 -1.69 -13.38 -10.25
N VAL A 130 -2.59 -14.23 -10.77
CA VAL A 130 -3.51 -13.85 -11.86
C VAL A 130 -4.46 -12.73 -11.42
N PHE A 131 -5.02 -12.80 -10.21
CA PHE A 131 -5.85 -11.74 -9.66
C PHE A 131 -5.08 -10.42 -9.49
N GLY A 132 -3.84 -10.49 -8.97
CA GLY A 132 -2.97 -9.32 -8.87
C GLY A 132 -2.68 -8.69 -10.25
N LEU A 133 -2.39 -9.51 -11.26
CA LEU A 133 -2.16 -9.04 -12.62
C LEU A 133 -3.39 -8.35 -13.21
N ILE A 134 -4.58 -8.94 -13.06
CA ILE A 134 -5.85 -8.32 -13.51
C ILE A 134 -6.04 -6.97 -12.82
N LEU A 135 -5.80 -6.89 -11.51
CA LEU A 135 -5.96 -5.67 -10.74
C LEU A 135 -5.02 -4.56 -11.22
N ILE A 136 -3.75 -4.87 -11.48
CA ILE A 136 -2.78 -3.93 -12.04
C ILE A 136 -3.21 -3.46 -13.43
N VAL A 137 -3.58 -4.38 -14.32
CA VAL A 137 -3.96 -4.05 -15.70
C VAL A 137 -5.21 -3.17 -15.74
N VAL A 138 -6.23 -3.51 -14.95
CA VAL A 138 -7.46 -2.71 -14.86
C VAL A 138 -7.17 -1.33 -14.29
N SER A 139 -6.39 -1.26 -13.22
CA SER A 139 -6.06 0.01 -12.57
C SER A 139 -5.25 0.92 -13.50
N ASN A 140 -4.25 0.37 -14.19
CA ASN A 140 -3.46 1.11 -15.18
C ASN A 140 -4.34 1.62 -16.33
N ARG A 141 -5.26 0.80 -16.85
CA ARG A 141 -6.20 1.22 -17.91
C ARG A 141 -7.14 2.35 -17.43
N LEU A 142 -7.67 2.26 -16.22
CA LEU A 142 -8.56 3.28 -15.65
C LEU A 142 -7.83 4.62 -15.45
N ILE A 143 -6.61 4.56 -14.95
CA ILE A 143 -5.77 5.73 -14.70
C ILE A 143 -5.39 6.41 -16.01
N ARG A 144 -4.97 5.64 -17.01
CA ARG A 144 -4.60 6.17 -18.34
C ARG A 144 -5.76 6.85 -19.05
N LYS A 145 -7.01 6.48 -18.75
CA LYS A 145 -8.20 7.16 -19.27
C LYS A 145 -8.43 8.55 -18.63
N HIS A 146 -7.95 8.78 -17.41
CA HIS A 146 -8.20 10.01 -16.65
C HIS A 146 -6.95 10.87 -16.42
N THR A 147 -5.78 10.36 -16.79
CA THR A 147 -4.46 10.98 -16.58
C THR A 147 -3.58 10.58 -17.76
N ASP A 148 -2.95 11.54 -18.45
CA ASP A 148 -1.99 11.28 -19.55
C ASP A 148 -0.67 10.61 -19.08
N SER A 149 -0.64 10.12 -17.85
CA SER A 149 0.50 9.48 -17.19
C SER A 149 0.17 8.01 -16.99
N GLY A 150 0.53 7.17 -17.96
CA GLY A 150 0.50 5.71 -17.84
C GLY A 150 1.87 5.14 -17.46
N LEU A 151 1.87 3.98 -16.78
CA LEU A 151 3.08 3.17 -16.56
C LEU A 151 3.69 2.66 -17.87
N TYR A 152 2.84 2.51 -18.90
CA TYR A 152 3.15 2.14 -20.29
C TYR A 152 2.11 2.73 -21.28
#